data_AF-A0A925SKF6-F1
#
_entry.id   AF-A0A925SKF6-F1
#
_cell.length_a   1.000
_cell.length_b   1.000
_cell.length_c   1.000
_cell.angle_alpha   90.00
_cell.angle_beta   90.00
_cell.angle_gamma   90.00
#
_symmetry.space_group_name_H-M   'P 1'
#
loop_
_entity.id
_entity.type
_entity.pdbx_description
1 polymer ?
#
loop_
_entity_poly.entity_id
_entity_poly.type
_entity_poly.pdbx_seq_one_letter_code
_entity_poly.pdbx_strand_id
1 'polypeptide(L)'
;MYSFCGRQIRLGHRAFALKSGACPHCDRTGTLNRHSRLYGNDYASAQRDARRLRGQRVHCSACGTRGGCGRTFPIYLADVLPRHSVPGALLTLLLVGLLAGTSVHAAAAAQPLLGPFSLLTFYRLAARLGRQNDHLRVLLSGVSTPPPCAHADPLRETIAHLRAVFAAAADLVAAFQLRFQVPLLL
;
A
#
# COMPACT_ATOMS: atom_id res chain seq x y z
N MET A 1 12.94 31.28 -15.61
CA MET A 1 11.47 31.40 -15.55
C MET A 1 10.88 30.01 -15.79
N TYR A 2 10.72 29.21 -14.73
CA TYR A 2 10.05 27.89 -14.80
C TYR A 2 8.84 27.95 -13.87
N SER A 3 7.67 28.09 -14.49
CA SER A 3 6.38 28.13 -13.83
C SER A 3 6.02 26.75 -13.32
N PHE A 4 6.17 26.53 -12.02
CA PHE A 4 5.57 25.39 -11.32
C PHE A 4 4.09 25.70 -11.05
N CYS A 5 3.26 25.64 -12.10
CA CYS A 5 1.81 25.62 -11.93
C CYS A 5 1.32 24.17 -11.97
N GLY A 6 0.87 23.67 -10.83
CA GLY A 6 0.33 22.33 -10.70
C GLY A 6 -0.04 22.08 -9.24
N ARG A 7 -1.30 22.40 -8.91
CA ARG A 7 -2.01 22.10 -7.65
C ARG A 7 -1.24 21.14 -6.74
N GLN A 8 -0.56 21.71 -5.76
CA GLN A 8 -0.03 20.97 -4.62
C GLN A 8 -1.22 20.36 -3.88
N ILE A 9 -1.48 19.07 -4.12
CA ILE A 9 -2.04 18.25 -3.04
C ILE A 9 -0.98 18.34 -1.95
N ARG A 10 -1.25 19.14 -0.92
CA ARG A 10 -0.43 19.24 0.28
C ARG A 10 -0.41 17.83 0.89
N LEU A 11 0.60 17.03 0.53
CA LEU A 11 1.03 15.91 1.35
C LEU A 11 1.27 16.52 2.73
N GLY A 12 0.37 16.24 3.67
CA GLY A 12 0.37 16.83 5.00
C GLY A 12 1.77 16.84 5.60
N HIS A 13 2.10 17.94 6.29
CA HIS A 13 3.41 18.40 6.73
C HIS A 13 4.25 17.44 7.62
N ARG A 14 3.92 16.15 7.70
CA ARG A 14 4.92 15.10 7.94
C ARG A 14 5.52 14.68 6.60
N ALA A 15 6.12 15.66 5.92
CA ALA A 15 7.08 15.36 4.87
C ALA A 15 8.07 14.37 5.49
N PHE A 16 8.10 13.13 4.99
CA PHE A 16 9.13 12.15 5.33
C PHE A 16 10.42 12.91 5.56
N ALA A 17 10.96 12.85 6.77
CA ALA A 17 12.29 13.35 7.07
C ALA A 17 13.27 12.41 6.37
N LEU A 18 13.25 12.44 5.03
CA LEU A 18 13.98 11.54 4.16
C LEU A 18 15.47 11.65 4.48
N LYS A 19 15.90 12.85 4.88
CA LYS A 19 17.25 13.14 5.34
C LYS A 19 17.60 12.50 6.68
N SER A 20 16.65 12.29 7.59
CA SER A 20 16.92 11.56 8.84
C SER A 20 16.84 10.04 8.66
N GLY A 21 16.21 9.56 7.58
CA GLY A 21 16.16 8.14 7.24
C GLY A 21 17.50 7.59 6.74
N ALA A 22 17.82 6.35 7.14
CA ALA A 22 18.94 5.59 6.61
C ALA A 22 18.62 5.02 5.21
N CYS A 23 19.64 4.91 4.36
CA CYS A 23 19.47 4.25 3.06
C CYS A 23 19.29 2.73 3.24
N PRO A 24 18.25 2.09 2.66
CA PRO A 24 18.02 0.64 2.80
C PRO A 24 19.05 -0.24 2.08
N HIS A 25 20.11 0.35 1.52
CA HIS A 25 21.18 -0.36 0.81
C HIS A 25 22.57 -0.15 1.42
N CYS A 26 22.78 0.92 2.18
CA CYS A 26 24.10 1.25 2.75
C CYS A 26 24.03 1.90 4.13
N ASP A 27 22.83 1.99 4.70
CA ASP A 27 22.50 2.51 6.03
C ASP A 27 22.93 3.96 6.35
N ARG A 28 23.50 4.69 5.37
CA ARG A 28 23.88 6.09 5.56
C ARG A 28 22.68 7.02 5.66
N THR A 29 22.64 7.83 6.71
CA THR A 29 21.67 8.92 6.92
C THR A 29 22.12 10.20 6.21
N GLY A 30 21.23 11.17 6.00
CA GLY A 30 21.53 12.45 5.34
C GLY A 30 21.77 12.37 3.81
N THR A 31 21.96 11.17 3.27
CA THR A 31 22.29 10.93 1.85
C THR A 31 21.08 10.89 0.92
N LEU A 32 19.88 10.67 1.45
CA LEU A 32 18.68 10.44 0.64
C LEU A 32 18.13 11.75 0.06
N ASN A 33 17.81 11.74 -1.23
CA ASN A 33 17.21 12.86 -1.96
C ASN A 33 15.98 12.39 -2.72
N ARG A 34 14.99 13.28 -2.88
CA ARG A 34 13.86 13.04 -3.79
C ARG A 34 14.38 13.12 -5.23
N HIS A 35 14.06 12.11 -6.03
CA HIS A 35 14.43 12.05 -7.44
C HIS A 35 13.24 12.39 -8.34
N SER A 36 12.36 11.42 -8.62
CA SER A 36 11.20 11.59 -9.51
C SER A 36 9.92 11.01 -8.90
N ARG A 37 8.77 11.61 -9.22
CA ARG A 37 7.47 11.11 -8.77
C ARG A 37 7.11 9.81 -9.50
N LEU A 38 6.48 8.89 -8.79
CA LEU A 38 5.92 7.66 -9.36
C LEU A 38 4.44 7.90 -9.66
N TYR A 39 4.03 7.65 -10.89
CA TYR A 39 2.64 7.76 -11.31
C TYR A 39 2.16 6.42 -11.83
N GLY A 40 0.86 6.16 -11.70
CA GLY A 40 0.18 5.06 -12.38
C GLY A 40 -1.22 5.45 -12.76
N ASN A 41 -1.96 4.51 -13.34
CA ASN A 41 -3.30 4.76 -13.86
C ASN A 41 -4.24 5.19 -12.74
N ASP A 42 -5.01 6.24 -12.99
CA ASP A 42 -6.08 6.70 -12.11
C ASP A 42 -7.42 6.13 -12.56
N TYR A 43 -7.79 5.00 -11.96
CA TYR A 43 -9.02 4.29 -12.28
C TYR A 43 -10.28 4.94 -11.70
N ALA A 44 -10.14 5.96 -10.85
CA ALA A 44 -11.27 6.74 -10.36
C ALA A 44 -11.67 7.86 -11.34
N SER A 45 -10.78 8.19 -12.28
CA SER A 45 -11.04 9.23 -13.27
C SER A 45 -11.72 8.63 -14.52
N ALA A 46 -12.69 9.36 -15.07
CA ALA A 46 -13.31 9.01 -16.35
C ALA A 46 -12.36 9.19 -17.56
N GLN A 47 -11.25 9.91 -17.38
CA GLN A 47 -10.29 10.17 -18.44
C GLN A 47 -9.32 9.00 -18.61
N ARG A 48 -9.24 8.45 -19.83
CA ARG A 48 -8.44 7.24 -20.15
C ARG A 48 -6.95 7.33 -19.78
N ASP A 49 -6.37 8.54 -19.82
CA ASP A 49 -4.95 8.77 -19.53
C ASP A 49 -4.71 9.48 -18.18
N ALA A 50 -5.71 9.48 -17.30
CA ALA A 50 -5.53 10.06 -15.98
C ALA A 50 -4.45 9.30 -15.20
N ARG A 51 -3.51 10.06 -14.62
CA ARG A 51 -2.40 9.54 -13.83
C ARG A 51 -2.54 9.99 -12.40
N ARG A 52 -2.57 9.03 -11.47
CA ARG A 52 -2.50 9.31 -10.04
C ARG A 52 -1.08 9.22 -9.53
N LEU A 53 -0.72 10.10 -8.60
CA LEU A 53 0.52 9.97 -7.85
C LEU A 53 0.46 8.68 -7.04
N ARG A 54 1.48 7.83 -7.18
CA ARG A 54 1.60 6.56 -6.46
C ARG A 54 2.73 6.55 -5.43
N GLY A 55 3.66 7.49 -5.53
CA GLY A 55 4.84 7.52 -4.67
C GLY A 55 5.94 8.41 -5.22
N GLN A 56 7.16 8.17 -4.74
CA GLN A 56 8.34 8.96 -5.03
C GLN A 56 9.54 8.02 -5.15
N ARG A 57 10.37 8.22 -6.17
CA ARG A 57 11.71 7.64 -6.23
C ARG A 57 12.64 8.45 -5.34
N VAL A 58 13.42 7.73 -4.55
CA VAL A 58 14.43 8.26 -3.64
C VAL A 58 15.79 7.79 -4.12
N HIS A 59 16.75 8.70 -4.18
CA HIS A 59 18.12 8.43 -4.58
C HIS A 59 19.08 8.68 -3.41
N CYS A 60 19.93 7.72 -3.10
CA CYS A 60 21.01 7.86 -2.14
C CYS A 60 22.22 8.50 -2.83
N SER A 61 22.49 9.77 -2.57
CA SER A 61 23.53 10.52 -3.30
C SER A 61 24.94 10.08 -2.91
N ALA A 62 25.69 9.64 -3.91
CA ALA A 62 27.13 9.32 -3.80
C ALA A 62 28.04 10.55 -3.95
N CYS A 63 27.48 11.74 -4.21
CA CYS A 63 28.26 12.92 -4.52
C CYS A 63 28.82 13.61 -3.25
N GLY A 64 30.06 14.09 -3.36
CA GLY A 64 30.75 14.85 -2.31
C GLY A 64 31.08 14.02 -1.08
N THR A 65 31.17 14.68 0.08
CA THR A 65 31.58 14.07 1.35
C THR A 65 30.49 13.22 2.01
N ARG A 66 29.27 13.17 1.46
CA ARG A 66 28.14 12.40 2.02
C ARG A 66 28.33 10.89 1.83
N GLY A 67 28.97 10.49 0.73
CA GLY A 67 29.35 9.11 0.40
C GLY A 67 28.21 8.08 0.37
N GLY A 68 27.00 8.45 -0.06
CA GLY A 68 25.93 7.47 -0.30
C GLY A 68 26.28 6.45 -1.40
N CYS A 69 25.43 5.43 -1.59
CA CYS A 69 25.72 4.32 -2.50
C CYS A 69 25.27 4.53 -3.96
N GLY A 70 24.67 5.67 -4.30
CA GLY A 70 24.19 5.97 -5.66
C GLY A 70 22.91 5.23 -6.08
N ARG A 71 22.35 4.36 -5.24
CA ARG A 71 21.15 3.57 -5.59
C ARG A 71 19.86 4.37 -5.48
N THR A 72 18.89 4.00 -6.31
CA THR A 72 17.54 4.57 -6.32
C THR A 72 16.52 3.51 -5.93
N PHE A 73 15.61 3.84 -5.04
CA PHE A 73 14.52 2.97 -4.61
C PHE A 73 13.18 3.72 -4.55
N PRO A 74 12.05 3.03 -4.73
CA PRO A 74 10.73 3.64 -4.62
C PRO A 74 10.26 3.71 -3.16
N ILE A 75 9.57 4.79 -2.81
CA ILE A 75 8.66 4.86 -1.66
C ILE A 75 7.24 5.08 -2.19
N TYR A 76 6.25 4.43 -1.60
CA TYR A 76 4.87 4.45 -2.06
C TYR A 76 3.97 5.20 -1.08
N LEU A 77 2.86 5.73 -1.58
CA LEU A 77 1.78 6.20 -0.71
C LEU A 77 1.12 5.00 -0.02
N ALA A 78 0.57 5.23 1.17
CA ALA A 78 0.03 4.16 2.00
C ALA A 78 -1.16 3.42 1.35
N ASP A 79 -1.92 4.08 0.50
CA ASP A 79 -3.06 3.49 -0.25
C ASP A 79 -2.61 2.75 -1.53
N VAL A 80 -1.30 2.65 -1.77
CA VAL A 80 -0.73 2.04 -2.97
C VAL A 80 -0.10 0.70 -2.63
N LEU A 81 -0.56 -0.33 -3.34
CA LEU A 81 0.05 -1.65 -3.35
C LEU A 81 1.21 -1.68 -4.37
N PRO A 82 2.48 -1.87 -3.95
CA PRO A 82 3.61 -1.97 -4.86
C PRO A 82 3.41 -3.11 -5.87
N ARG A 83 3.82 -2.91 -7.14
CA ARG A 83 3.69 -3.91 -8.22
C ARG A 83 2.25 -4.33 -8.59
N HIS A 84 1.25 -3.68 -8.01
CA HIS A 84 -0.16 -3.94 -8.31
C HIS A 84 -0.82 -2.70 -8.92
N SER A 85 -1.72 -2.87 -9.88
CA SER A 85 -2.52 -1.76 -10.42
C SER A 85 -3.74 -1.45 -9.57
N VAL A 86 -4.20 -2.43 -8.78
CA VAL A 86 -5.37 -2.31 -7.92
C VAL A 86 -5.09 -1.31 -6.77
N PRO A 87 -5.96 -0.31 -6.55
CA PRO A 87 -5.88 0.58 -5.39
C PRO A 87 -6.03 -0.16 -4.05
N GLY A 88 -5.38 0.34 -2.99
CA GLY A 88 -5.53 -0.19 -1.64
C GLY A 88 -6.99 -0.21 -1.17
N ALA A 89 -7.74 0.87 -1.43
CA ALA A 89 -9.16 0.95 -1.15
C ALA A 89 -9.99 -0.19 -1.78
N LEU A 90 -9.69 -0.60 -3.02
CA LEU A 90 -10.40 -1.69 -3.69
C LEU A 90 -10.08 -3.05 -3.06
N LEU A 91 -8.82 -3.24 -2.63
CA LEU A 91 -8.46 -4.41 -1.84
C LEU A 91 -9.17 -4.41 -0.48
N THR A 92 -9.24 -3.26 0.21
CA THR A 92 -10.00 -3.13 1.47
C THR A 92 -11.46 -3.57 1.29
N LEU A 93 -12.12 -3.14 0.22
CA LEU A 93 -13.50 -3.54 -0.06
C LEU A 93 -13.63 -5.04 -0.33
N LEU A 94 -12.69 -5.64 -1.07
CA LEU A 94 -12.61 -7.10 -1.24
C LEU A 94 -12.48 -7.82 0.12
N LEU A 95 -11.59 -7.36 0.99
CA LEU A 95 -11.37 -7.93 2.32
C LEU A 95 -12.64 -7.88 3.18
N VAL A 96 -13.34 -6.74 3.19
CA VAL A 96 -14.61 -6.58 3.91
C VAL A 96 -15.67 -7.55 3.37
N GLY A 97 -15.78 -7.70 2.05
CA GLY A 97 -16.69 -8.67 1.44
C GLY A 97 -16.37 -10.11 1.86
N LEU A 98 -15.09 -10.51 1.84
CA LEU A 98 -14.66 -11.84 2.27
C LEU A 98 -14.95 -12.11 3.75
N LEU A 99 -14.75 -11.10 4.60
CA LEU A 99 -15.08 -11.17 6.03
C LEU A 99 -16.59 -11.33 6.26
N ALA A 100 -17.42 -10.69 5.44
CA ALA A 100 -18.88 -10.86 5.45
C ALA A 100 -19.34 -12.24 4.91
N GLY A 101 -18.42 -13.16 4.62
CA GLY A 101 -18.73 -14.51 4.18
C GLY A 101 -18.94 -14.66 2.68
N THR A 102 -18.84 -13.58 1.90
CA THR A 102 -19.08 -13.63 0.45
C THR A 102 -17.94 -14.32 -0.30
N SER A 103 -18.22 -14.83 -1.49
CA SER A 103 -17.19 -15.37 -2.39
C SER A 103 -16.36 -14.24 -3.01
N VAL A 104 -15.14 -14.54 -3.49
CA VAL A 104 -14.32 -13.56 -4.23
C VAL A 104 -15.10 -12.97 -5.41
N HIS A 105 -15.88 -13.79 -6.12
CA HIS A 105 -16.74 -13.35 -7.20
C HIS A 105 -17.78 -12.32 -6.72
N ALA A 106 -18.54 -12.65 -5.68
CA ALA A 106 -19.59 -11.77 -5.17
C ALA A 106 -19.00 -10.46 -4.59
N ALA A 107 -17.92 -10.56 -3.82
CA ALA A 107 -17.21 -9.40 -3.28
C ALA A 107 -16.66 -8.48 -4.37
N ALA A 108 -16.13 -9.06 -5.46
CA ALA A 108 -15.67 -8.29 -6.62
C ALA A 108 -16.85 -7.65 -7.35
N ALA A 109 -17.89 -8.43 -7.70
CA ALA A 109 -19.07 -7.97 -8.44
C ALA A 109 -19.81 -6.80 -7.76
N ALA A 110 -19.76 -6.72 -6.42
CA ALA A 110 -20.35 -5.64 -5.65
C ALA A 110 -19.58 -4.30 -5.75
N GLN A 111 -18.38 -4.28 -6.35
CA GLN A 111 -17.56 -3.07 -6.40
C GLN A 111 -17.89 -2.21 -7.63
N PRO A 112 -18.38 -0.98 -7.46
CA PRO A 112 -18.64 -0.07 -8.59
C PRO A 112 -17.36 0.29 -9.35
N LEU A 113 -16.19 0.16 -8.70
CA LEU A 113 -14.86 0.45 -9.25
C LEU A 113 -14.21 -0.76 -9.96
N LEU A 114 -14.98 -1.82 -10.25
CA LEU A 114 -14.49 -2.97 -11.02
C LEU A 114 -14.03 -2.62 -12.44
N GLY A 115 -14.55 -1.54 -13.02
CA GLY A 115 -14.52 -1.26 -14.47
C GLY A 115 -13.26 -1.70 -15.24
N PRO A 116 -12.04 -1.39 -14.78
CA PRO A 116 -10.82 -1.73 -15.51
C PRO A 116 -10.17 -3.07 -15.12
N PHE A 117 -10.70 -3.78 -14.12
CA PHE A 117 -10.08 -4.98 -13.55
C PHE A 117 -10.91 -6.23 -13.83
N SER A 118 -10.27 -7.25 -14.40
CA SER A 118 -10.90 -8.55 -14.58
C SER A 118 -11.12 -9.26 -13.24
N LEU A 119 -12.15 -10.10 -13.16
CA LEU A 119 -12.40 -10.97 -12.02
C LEU A 119 -11.17 -11.82 -11.62
N LEU A 120 -10.39 -12.27 -12.61
CA LEU A 120 -9.14 -13.01 -12.39
C LEU A 120 -8.13 -12.22 -11.54
N THR A 121 -8.13 -10.88 -11.64
CA THR A 121 -7.28 -10.02 -10.81
C THR A 121 -7.62 -10.19 -9.33
N PHE A 122 -8.89 -10.26 -8.97
CA PHE A 122 -9.34 -10.43 -7.58
C PHE A 122 -9.02 -11.83 -7.04
N TYR A 123 -9.18 -12.87 -7.85
CA TYR A 123 -8.73 -14.22 -7.47
C TYR A 123 -7.22 -14.27 -7.22
N ARG A 124 -6.42 -13.63 -8.07
CA ARG A 124 -4.96 -13.55 -7.87
C ARG A 124 -4.60 -12.79 -6.59
N LEU A 125 -5.33 -11.72 -6.27
CA LEU A 125 -5.14 -10.97 -5.02
C LEU A 125 -5.50 -11.83 -3.79
N ALA A 126 -6.65 -12.49 -3.80
CA ALA A 126 -7.08 -13.37 -2.71
C ALA A 126 -6.09 -14.53 -2.50
N ALA A 127 -5.66 -15.18 -3.58
CA ALA A 127 -4.66 -16.25 -3.51
C ALA A 127 -3.31 -15.73 -2.97
N ARG A 128 -2.92 -14.50 -3.32
CA ARG A 128 -1.69 -13.89 -2.81
C ARG A 128 -1.77 -13.56 -1.32
N LEU A 129 -2.91 -13.05 -0.85
CA LEU A 129 -3.18 -12.85 0.57
C LEU A 129 -3.10 -14.17 1.34
N GLY A 130 -3.72 -15.23 0.82
CA GLY A 130 -3.65 -16.56 1.42
C GLY A 130 -2.21 -17.06 1.58
N ARG A 131 -1.34 -16.83 0.58
CA ARG A 131 0.09 -17.19 0.69
C ARG A 131 0.89 -16.34 1.68
N GLN A 132 0.38 -15.19 2.09
CA GLN A 132 1.04 -14.28 3.04
C GLN A 132 0.42 -14.32 4.44
N ASN A 133 -0.54 -15.22 4.65
CA ASN A 133 -1.35 -15.26 5.85
C ASN A 133 -0.48 -15.39 7.12
N ASP A 134 0.50 -16.29 7.11
CA ASP A 134 1.38 -16.52 8.26
C ASP A 134 2.17 -15.27 8.63
N HIS A 135 2.72 -14.57 7.63
CA HIS A 135 3.46 -13.33 7.84
C HIS A 135 2.56 -12.24 8.44
N LEU A 136 1.34 -12.08 7.91
CA LEU A 136 0.38 -11.12 8.42
C LEU A 136 -0.03 -11.44 9.86
N ARG A 137 -0.28 -12.72 10.18
CA ARG A 137 -0.63 -13.17 11.54
C ARG A 137 0.47 -12.84 12.54
N VAL A 138 1.74 -13.04 12.18
CA VAL A 138 2.89 -12.68 13.04
C VAL A 138 2.90 -11.18 13.34
N LEU A 139 2.76 -10.34 12.31
CA LEU A 139 2.74 -8.88 12.49
C LEU A 139 1.56 -8.41 13.34
N LEU A 140 0.35 -8.92 13.07
CA LEU A 140 -0.87 -8.54 13.79
C LEU A 140 -0.85 -9.01 15.24
N SER A 141 -0.33 -10.22 15.51
CA SER A 141 -0.21 -10.77 16.86
C SER A 141 0.77 -9.97 17.73
N GLY A 142 1.76 -9.30 17.11
CA GLY A 142 2.62 -8.35 17.79
C GLY A 142 1.93 -7.04 18.22
N VAL A 143 0.69 -6.80 17.78
CA VAL A 143 -0.09 -5.59 18.12
C VAL A 143 -1.25 -5.91 19.05
N SER A 144 -2.01 -6.99 18.79
CA SER A 144 -3.11 -7.42 19.65
C SER A 144 -3.31 -8.92 19.53
N THR A 145 -3.97 -9.52 20.53
CA THR A 145 -4.45 -10.89 20.41
C THR A 145 -5.47 -11.00 19.27
N PRO A 146 -5.46 -12.09 18.48
CA PRO A 146 -6.50 -12.35 17.49
C PRO A 146 -7.88 -12.36 18.15
N PRO A 147 -8.90 -11.71 17.56
CA PRO A 147 -10.26 -11.78 18.07
C PRO A 147 -10.81 -13.21 17.93
N PRO A 148 -11.73 -13.64 18.80
CA PRO A 148 -12.47 -14.88 18.60
C PRO A 148 -13.13 -14.86 17.22
N CYS A 149 -12.86 -15.89 16.41
CA CYS A 149 -13.38 -16.00 15.06
C CYS A 149 -14.06 -17.36 14.90
N ALA A 150 -15.29 -17.37 14.38
CA ALA A 150 -16.05 -18.59 14.12
C ALA A 150 -15.72 -19.23 12.75
N HIS A 151 -14.88 -18.58 11.94
CA HIS A 151 -14.54 -19.06 10.61
C HIS A 151 -13.40 -20.08 10.67
N ALA A 152 -13.60 -21.24 10.04
CA ALA A 152 -12.54 -22.23 9.87
C ALA A 152 -11.46 -21.83 8.82
N ASP A 153 -11.73 -20.80 8.01
CA ASP A 153 -10.80 -20.32 6.98
C ASP A 153 -9.73 -19.40 7.59
N PRO A 154 -8.43 -19.79 7.58
CA PRO A 154 -7.35 -19.00 8.16
C PRO A 154 -7.20 -17.61 7.55
N LEU A 155 -7.59 -17.41 6.28
CA LEU A 155 -7.54 -16.09 5.67
C LEU A 155 -8.59 -15.16 6.29
N ARG A 156 -9.81 -15.66 6.53
CA ARG A 156 -10.89 -14.87 7.15
C ARG A 156 -10.57 -14.50 8.59
N GLU A 157 -9.97 -15.41 9.36
CA GLU A 157 -9.47 -15.10 10.71
C GLU A 157 -8.48 -13.93 10.68
N THR A 158 -7.52 -13.95 9.76
CA THR A 158 -6.53 -12.88 9.63
C THR A 158 -7.15 -11.56 9.18
N ILE A 159 -8.15 -11.60 8.30
CA ILE A 159 -8.92 -10.40 7.91
C ILE A 159 -9.71 -9.85 9.11
N ALA A 160 -10.32 -10.72 9.92
CA ALA A 160 -11.02 -10.31 11.13
C ALA A 160 -10.04 -9.64 12.13
N HIS A 161 -8.86 -10.22 12.32
CA HIS A 161 -7.81 -9.65 13.15
C HIS A 161 -7.31 -8.30 12.60
N LEU A 162 -7.07 -8.21 11.30
CA LEU A 162 -6.71 -6.97 10.63
C LEU A 162 -7.77 -5.88 10.86
N ARG A 163 -9.06 -6.23 10.73
CA ARG A 163 -10.17 -5.31 10.97
C ARG A 163 -10.25 -4.88 12.43
N ALA A 164 -9.99 -5.77 13.38
CA ALA A 164 -9.96 -5.45 14.81
C ALA A 164 -8.83 -4.48 15.15
N VAL A 165 -7.60 -4.72 14.63
CA VAL A 165 -6.45 -3.83 14.86
C VAL A 165 -6.68 -2.43 14.26
N PHE A 166 -7.40 -2.34 13.14
CA PHE A 166 -7.67 -1.09 12.43
C PHE A 166 -9.16 -0.74 12.36
N ALA A 167 -9.89 -0.89 13.46
CA ALA A 167 -11.36 -0.74 13.50
C ALA A 167 -11.85 0.63 13.00
N ALA A 168 -11.12 1.71 13.31
CA ALA A 168 -11.45 3.07 12.91
C ALA A 168 -10.96 3.44 11.49
N ALA A 169 -10.22 2.57 10.81
CA ALA A 169 -9.67 2.87 9.50
C ALA A 169 -10.70 2.66 8.38
N ALA A 170 -10.82 3.66 7.51
CA ALA A 170 -11.59 3.56 6.28
C ALA A 170 -10.86 2.70 5.22
N ASP A 171 -9.54 2.78 5.16
CA ASP A 171 -8.69 1.95 4.28
C ASP A 171 -7.75 1.08 5.13
N LEU A 172 -8.05 -0.21 5.19
CA LEU A 172 -7.26 -1.20 5.95
C LEU A 172 -5.86 -1.35 5.37
N VAL A 173 -5.70 -1.27 4.05
CA VAL A 173 -4.39 -1.33 3.40
C VAL A 173 -3.54 -0.17 3.85
N ALA A 174 -4.07 1.06 3.76
CA ALA A 174 -3.33 2.24 4.18
C ALA A 174 -2.95 2.21 5.66
N ALA A 175 -3.89 1.82 6.52
CA ALA A 175 -3.63 1.71 7.96
C ALA A 175 -2.54 0.67 8.27
N PHE A 176 -2.60 -0.50 7.63
CA PHE A 176 -1.57 -1.54 7.77
C PHE A 176 -0.20 -1.04 7.31
N GLN A 177 -0.10 -0.50 6.10
CA GLN A 177 1.17 -0.06 5.53
C GLN A 177 1.79 1.09 6.34
N LEU A 178 0.98 1.99 6.91
CA LEU A 178 1.46 3.03 7.84
C LEU A 178 1.94 2.44 9.17
N ARG A 179 1.24 1.44 9.71
CA ARG A 179 1.58 0.87 11.03
C ARG A 179 2.84 0.03 11.01
N PHE A 180 3.02 -0.78 9.97
CA PHE A 180 4.11 -1.76 9.88
C PHE A 180 5.23 -1.34 8.94
N GLN A 181 5.04 -0.27 8.15
CA GLN A 181 6.02 0.21 7.16
C GLN A 181 6.43 -0.88 6.14
N VAL A 182 5.56 -1.84 5.89
CA VAL A 182 5.71 -2.90 4.88
C VAL A 182 4.46 -2.98 4.01
N PRO A 183 4.58 -3.41 2.74
CA PRO A 183 3.41 -3.64 1.89
C PRO A 183 2.49 -4.72 2.46
N LEU A 184 1.17 -4.53 2.34
CA LEU A 184 0.23 -5.60 2.70
C LEU A 184 0.36 -6.81 1.77
N LEU A 185 0.74 -6.56 0.50
CA LEU A 185 1.03 -7.57 -0.50
C LEU A 185 2.49 -7.49 -0.94
N LEU A 186 3.27 -8.52 -0.61
CA LEU A 186 4.62 -8.73 -1.14
C LEU A 186 4.60 -9.36 -2.55
#